data_AF-A0A7S1DT07-F1
#
_entry.id   AF-A0A7S1DT07-F1
#
_cell.length_a   1.000
_cell.length_b   1.000
_cell.length_c   1.000
_cell.angle_alpha   90.00
_cell.angle_beta   90.00
_cell.angle_gamma   90.00
#
_symmetry.space_group_name_H-M   'P 1'
#
loop_
_entity.id
_entity.type
_entity.pdbx_description
1 polymer ?
#
loop_
_entity_poly.entity_id
_entity_poly.type
_entity_poly.pdbx_seq_one_letter_code
_entity_poly.pdbx_strand_id
1 'polypeptide(L)'
;DTFLRYRARGDSRRPPGACQADQTLAAVERKVLLVLARLSSPAGLGPLEAKGDKLNSAAHAEILYERWVFDVPRILDTAAIFSTVDLSLASKVLSQVFEAQPLY
;
A
#
# COMPACT_ATOMS: atom_id res chain seq x y z
N ASP A 1 -0.09 -2.92 -9.45
CA ASP A 1 0.63 -2.03 -10.38
C ASP A 1 -0.29 -1.01 -11.06
N THR A 2 -1.21 -1.46 -11.92
CA THR A 2 -2.09 -0.61 -12.73
C THR A 2 -2.80 0.50 -11.94
N PHE A 3 -3.35 0.17 -10.76
CA PHE A 3 -4.05 1.17 -9.95
C PHE A 3 -3.15 2.33 -9.51
N LEU A 4 -1.97 2.04 -8.95
CA LEU A 4 -1.06 3.06 -8.44
C LEU A 4 -0.54 3.98 -9.55
N ARG A 5 -0.22 3.40 -10.70
CA ARG A 5 0.31 4.12 -11.86
C ARG A 5 -0.69 5.09 -12.49
N TYR A 6 -1.96 4.67 -12.63
CA TYR A 6 -2.97 5.44 -13.36
C TYR A 6 -3.91 6.24 -12.45
N ARG A 7 -3.79 6.11 -11.13
CA ARG A 7 -4.57 6.91 -10.20
C ARG A 7 -4.17 8.38 -10.34
N ALA A 8 -5.14 9.20 -10.71
CA ALA A 8 -5.00 10.65 -10.70
C ALA A 8 -4.55 11.14 -9.32
N ARG A 9 -3.59 12.07 -9.29
CA ARG A 9 -3.08 12.67 -8.04
C ARG A 9 -3.63 14.10 -7.96
N GLY A 10 -4.07 14.52 -6.76
CA GLY A 10 -4.61 15.87 -6.55
C GLY A 10 -5.82 16.23 -7.42
N ASP A 11 -5.97 17.52 -7.74
CA ASP A 11 -7.07 18.11 -8.52
C ASP A 11 -6.93 17.89 -10.04
N SER A 12 -6.73 16.64 -10.43
CA SER A 12 -6.90 16.24 -11.82
C SER A 12 -8.34 16.53 -12.24
N ARG A 13 -8.54 17.48 -13.18
CA ARG A 13 -9.83 18.02 -13.66
C ARG A 13 -11.00 17.03 -13.51
N ARG A 14 -11.78 17.22 -12.44
CA ARG A 14 -12.92 16.34 -12.10
C ARG A 14 -14.05 16.61 -13.10
N PRO A 15 -14.51 15.60 -13.86
CA PRO A 15 -15.66 15.79 -14.73
C PRO A 15 -16.93 16.00 -13.88
N PRO A 16 -17.84 16.92 -14.28
CA PRO A 16 -19.09 17.13 -13.56
C PRO A 16 -19.98 15.87 -13.66
N GLY A 17 -20.39 15.33 -12.50
CA GLY A 17 -21.22 14.10 -12.41
C GLY A 17 -20.61 12.91 -11.64
N ALA A 18 -19.42 13.06 -11.05
CA ALA A 18 -18.60 11.96 -10.53
C ALA A 18 -19.07 11.28 -9.21
N CYS A 19 -20.18 11.68 -8.59
CA CYS A 19 -20.49 11.29 -7.19
C CYS A 19 -20.49 9.76 -6.91
N GLN A 20 -21.04 8.94 -7.80
CA GLN A 20 -20.98 7.47 -7.65
C GLN A 20 -19.59 6.88 -7.96
N ALA A 21 -18.88 7.45 -8.93
CA ALA A 21 -17.53 7.03 -9.27
C ALA A 21 -16.56 7.34 -8.11
N ASP A 22 -16.76 8.46 -7.42
CA ASP A 22 -15.94 8.88 -6.27
C ASP A 22 -16.11 7.95 -5.06
N GLN A 23 -17.34 7.51 -4.76
CA GLN A 23 -17.59 6.55 -3.68
C GLN A 23 -16.96 5.18 -3.99
N THR A 24 -17.09 4.73 -5.24
CA THR A 24 -16.47 3.48 -5.70
C THR A 24 -14.96 3.58 -5.64
N LEU A 25 -14.39 4.71 -6.05
CA LEU A 25 -12.96 4.97 -6.02
C LEU A 25 -12.42 4.97 -4.58
N ALA A 26 -13.09 5.65 -3.65
CA ALA A 26 -12.71 5.64 -2.24
C ALA A 26 -12.73 4.23 -1.64
N ALA A 27 -13.72 3.41 -2.02
CA ALA A 27 -13.78 2.01 -1.61
C ALA A 27 -12.62 1.18 -2.18
N VAL A 28 -12.22 1.43 -3.44
CA VAL A 28 -11.06 0.78 -4.05
C VAL A 28 -9.77 1.22 -3.38
N GLU A 29 -9.57 2.52 -3.16
CA GLU A 29 -8.38 3.06 -2.48
C GLU A 29 -8.18 2.42 -1.11
N ARG A 30 -9.25 2.35 -0.31
CA ARG A 30 -9.20 1.72 1.01
C ARG A 30 -8.81 0.25 0.91
N LYS A 31 -9.36 -0.50 -0.05
CA LYS A 31 -9.00 -1.91 -0.26
C LYS A 31 -7.54 -2.06 -0.69
N VAL A 32 -7.07 -1.23 -1.61
CA VAL A 32 -5.67 -1.26 -2.08
C VAL A 32 -4.72 -0.96 -0.92
N LEU A 33 -5.01 0.05 -0.10
CA LEU A 33 -4.19 0.38 1.06
C LEU A 33 -4.12 -0.78 2.07
N LEU A 34 -5.25 -1.45 2.33
CA LEU A 34 -5.28 -2.63 3.20
C LEU A 34 -4.47 -3.81 2.63
N VAL A 35 -4.52 -4.01 1.31
CA VAL A 35 -3.69 -5.02 0.63
C VAL A 35 -2.20 -4.68 0.78
N LEU A 36 -1.81 -3.43 0.54
CA LEU A 36 -0.42 -2.99 0.72
C LEU A 36 0.04 -3.17 2.17
N ALA A 37 -0.82 -2.86 3.13
CA ALA A 37 -0.53 -3.03 4.54
C ALA A 37 -0.45 -4.49 4.99
N ARG A 38 -1.17 -5.40 4.33
CA ARG A 38 -1.02 -6.84 4.55
C ARG A 38 0.30 -7.36 3.99
N LEU A 39 0.72 -6.85 2.82
CA LEU A 39 1.96 -7.24 2.15
C LEU A 39 3.20 -6.69 2.86
N SER A 40 3.12 -5.48 3.44
CA SER A 40 4.23 -4.90 4.22
C SER A 40 4.47 -5.58 5.57
N SER A 41 3.52 -6.39 6.06
CA SER A 41 3.65 -7.04 7.38
C SER A 41 3.94 -8.54 7.26
N PRO A 42 5.08 -9.04 7.81
CA PRO A 42 5.42 -10.46 7.78
C PRO A 42 4.47 -11.33 8.63
N ALA A 43 3.78 -10.70 9.60
CA ALA A 43 2.82 -11.35 10.50
C ALA A 43 1.35 -10.99 10.18
N GLY A 44 1.11 -10.18 9.16
CA GLY A 44 -0.21 -9.66 8.85
C GLY A 44 -0.69 -8.50 9.70
N LEU A 45 -1.97 -8.14 9.54
CA LEU A 45 -2.61 -7.01 10.23
C LEU A 45 -3.57 -7.54 11.29
N GLY A 46 -3.08 -7.72 12.51
CA GLY A 46 -3.92 -7.93 13.70
C GLY A 46 -3.46 -9.06 14.62
N PRO A 47 -4.07 -9.14 15.82
CA PRO A 47 -3.70 -10.12 16.85
C PRO A 47 -4.02 -11.58 16.46
N LEU A 48 -4.93 -11.79 15.49
CA LEU A 48 -5.30 -13.12 15.00
C LEU A 48 -4.30 -13.67 13.97
N GLU A 49 -3.76 -12.82 13.09
CA GLU A 49 -2.75 -13.24 12.10
C GLU A 49 -1.36 -13.38 12.73
N ALA A 50 -1.11 -12.68 13.85
CA ALA A 50 0.11 -12.84 14.66
C ALA A 50 0.27 -14.24 15.29
N LYS A 51 -0.79 -15.08 15.27
CA LYS A 51 -0.78 -16.50 15.70
C LYS A 51 -0.52 -17.49 14.57
N GLY A 52 -0.49 -17.06 13.31
CA GLY A 52 -0.12 -17.89 12.17
C GLY A 52 1.40 -17.99 11.97
N ASP A 53 1.81 -18.81 10.99
CA ASP A 53 3.21 -18.87 10.52
C ASP A 53 3.67 -17.48 10.08
N LYS A 54 4.49 -16.84 10.92
CA LYS A 54 5.17 -15.60 10.55
C LYS A 54 6.22 -15.96 9.51
N LEU A 55 6.20 -15.24 8.38
CA LEU A 55 7.30 -15.33 7.44
C LEU A 55 8.59 -14.94 8.16
N ASN A 56 9.65 -15.71 7.92
CA ASN A 56 11.00 -15.31 8.33
C ASN A 56 11.30 -13.92 7.73
N SER A 57 11.88 -13.02 8.53
CA SER A 57 12.19 -11.65 8.12
C SER A 57 12.99 -11.60 6.81
N ALA A 58 13.99 -12.47 6.65
CA ALA A 58 14.79 -12.54 5.42
C ALA A 58 13.96 -12.97 4.20
N ALA A 59 13.08 -13.96 4.37
CA ALA A 59 12.19 -14.42 3.30
C ALA A 59 11.14 -13.36 2.94
N HIS A 60 10.64 -12.60 3.92
CA HIS A 60 9.74 -11.48 3.68
C HIS A 60 10.43 -10.36 2.91
N ALA A 61 11.64 -9.97 3.31
CA ALA A 61 12.46 -8.97 2.62
C ALA A 61 12.75 -9.35 1.15
N GLU A 62 13.09 -10.62 0.92
CA GLU A 62 13.31 -11.17 -0.43
C GLU A 62 12.03 -11.11 -1.27
N ILE A 63 10.88 -11.48 -0.70
CA ILE A 63 9.59 -11.37 -1.39
C ILE A 63 9.29 -9.91 -1.74
N LEU A 64 9.54 -8.96 -0.83
CA LEU A 64 9.26 -7.55 -1.10
C LEU A 64 10.06 -7.03 -2.31
N TYR A 65 11.32 -7.45 -2.43
CA TYR A 65 12.28 -6.97 -3.43
C TYR A 65 12.28 -7.78 -4.73
N GLU A 66 12.58 -9.07 -4.64
CA GLU A 66 12.79 -9.94 -5.82
C GLU A 66 11.50 -10.21 -6.58
N ARG A 67 10.34 -10.12 -5.92
CA ARG A 67 9.03 -10.26 -6.57
C ARG A 67 8.39 -8.93 -6.94
N TRP A 68 9.15 -7.83 -6.85
CA TRP A 68 8.68 -6.50 -7.23
C TRP A 68 7.36 -6.16 -6.56
N VAL A 69 7.18 -6.53 -5.29
CA VAL A 69 5.92 -6.27 -4.57
C VAL A 69 5.84 -4.78 -4.27
N PHE A 70 6.92 -4.25 -3.70
CA PHE A 70 7.20 -2.82 -3.61
C PHE A 70 8.40 -2.53 -4.48
N ASP A 71 8.29 -1.59 -5.41
CA ASP A 71 9.43 -0.99 -6.08
C ASP A 71 9.46 0.49 -5.72
N VAL A 72 10.56 1.18 -6.03
CA VAL A 72 10.68 2.62 -5.71
C VAL A 72 9.51 3.44 -6.29
N PRO A 73 9.05 3.22 -7.53
CA PRO A 73 7.85 3.89 -8.05
C PRO A 73 6.60 3.64 -7.22
N ARG A 74 6.31 2.38 -6.83
CA ARG A 74 5.13 2.05 -6.00
C ARG A 74 5.23 2.61 -4.59
N ILE A 75 6.43 2.70 -4.03
CA ILE A 75 6.66 3.34 -2.73
C ILE A 75 6.28 4.82 -2.82
N LEU A 76 6.76 5.53 -3.84
CA LEU A 76 6.42 6.94 -4.07
C LEU A 76 4.93 7.14 -4.36
N ASP A 77 4.34 6.25 -5.16
CA ASP A 77 2.92 6.31 -5.49
C ASP A 77 2.05 6.04 -4.27
N THR A 78 2.46 5.10 -3.41
CA THR A 78 1.78 4.82 -2.15
C THR A 78 1.78 6.05 -1.25
N ALA A 79 2.92 6.73 -1.12
CA ALA A 79 3.04 7.97 -0.35
C ALA A 79 2.15 9.09 -0.93
N ALA A 80 2.17 9.27 -2.26
CA ALA A 80 1.45 10.35 -2.93
C ALA A 80 -0.08 10.14 -2.93
N ILE A 81 -0.55 8.90 -3.03
CA ILE A 81 -1.98 8.59 -3.14
C ILE A 81 -2.63 8.44 -1.76
N PHE A 82 -1.98 7.72 -0.83
CA PHE A 82 -2.63 7.32 0.42
C PHE A 82 -2.37 8.25 1.60
N SER A 83 -1.45 9.21 1.48
CA SER A 83 -1.27 10.26 2.50
C SER A 83 -2.54 11.08 2.74
N THR A 84 -3.38 11.26 1.72
CA THR A 84 -4.68 11.95 1.82
C THR A 84 -5.83 11.03 2.24
N VAL A 85 -5.64 9.72 2.19
CA VAL A 85 -6.67 8.71 2.52
C VAL A 85 -6.57 8.30 3.99
N ASP A 86 -5.39 7.84 4.40
CA ASP A 86 -5.08 7.47 5.78
C ASP A 86 -3.56 7.57 5.98
N LEU A 87 -3.12 8.74 6.44
CA LEU A 87 -1.70 9.04 6.66
C LEU A 87 -1.05 8.08 7.66
N SER A 88 -1.78 7.68 8.70
CA SER A 88 -1.24 6.82 9.77
C SER A 88 -0.94 5.43 9.23
N LEU A 89 -1.90 4.84 8.51
CA LEU A 89 -1.71 3.53 7.89
C LEU A 89 -0.67 3.59 6.78
N ALA A 90 -0.73 4.58 5.89
CA ALA A 90 0.25 4.74 4.81
C ALA A 90 1.69 4.87 5.35
N SER A 91 1.90 5.71 6.38
CA SER A 91 3.21 5.86 7.02
C SER A 91 3.69 4.53 7.61
N LYS A 92 2.78 3.78 8.26
CA LYS A 92 3.10 2.47 8.81
C LYS A 92 3.50 1.46 7.73
N VAL A 93 2.79 1.42 6.60
CA VAL A 93 3.16 0.57 5.45
C VAL A 93 4.57 0.90 4.98
N LEU A 94 4.86 2.18 4.76
CA LEU A 94 6.15 2.62 4.27
C LEU A 94 7.28 2.30 5.26
N SER A 95 7.10 2.60 6.55
CA SER A 95 8.06 2.25 7.60
C SER A 95 8.36 0.74 7.62
N GLN A 96 7.32 -0.10 7.52
CA GLN A 96 7.49 -1.56 7.49
C GLN A 96 8.27 -2.04 6.27
N VAL A 97 8.06 -1.42 5.10
CA VAL A 97 8.80 -1.77 3.87
C VAL A 97 10.29 -1.45 4.02
N PHE A 98 10.64 -0.26 4.51
CA PHE A 98 12.04 0.13 4.74
C PHE A 98 12.70 -0.65 5.88
N GLU A 99 11.96 -0.94 6.95
CA GLU A 99 12.45 -1.78 8.06
C GLU A 99 12.72 -3.23 7.62
N ALA A 100 11.86 -3.77 6.76
CA ALA A 100 12.00 -5.14 6.26
C ALA A 100 13.10 -5.28 5.21
N GLN A 101 13.27 -4.28 4.34
CA GLN A 101 14.20 -4.34 3.20
C GLN A 101 15.10 -3.09 3.12
N PRO A 102 16.34 -3.15 3.65
CA PRO A 102 17.28 -2.02 3.68
C PRO A 102 17.82 -1.56 2.32
N LEU A 103 17.54 -2.29 1.23
CA LEU A 103 17.98 -1.93 -0.11
C LEU A 103 17.15 -0.82 -0.77
N TYR A 104 16.01 -0.44 -0.18
CA TYR A 104 15.20 0.70 -0.60
C TYR A 104 15.69 2.01 0.05
#